data_AF-A0A951PUS9-F1
#
_entry.id   AF-A0A951PUS9-F1
#
_cell.length_a   1.000
_cell.length_b   1.000
_cell.length_c   1.000
_cell.angle_alpha   90.00
_cell.angle_beta   90.00
_cell.angle_gamma   90.00
#
_symmetry.space_group_name_H-M   'P 1'
#
loop_
_entity.id
_entity.type
_entity.pdbx_description
1 polymer ?
#
loop_
_entity_poly.entity_id
_entity_poly.type
_entity_poly.pdbx_seq_one_letter_code
_entity_poly.pdbx_strand_id
1 'polypeptide(L)'
;MVFIKEIVQQALTTGYLSLAAQNQIQVLLQGDYDSEDLDAYIILQRAVVAGDVKQEARSQKALLSSTGKDAASNIKLAYQVAAEIACVAAMALTMPKNTKEYPYLGA
;
A
#
# COMPACT_ATOMS: atom_id res chain seq x y z
N MET A 1 3.17 0.52 28.94
CA MET A 1 3.17 1.21 27.63
C MET A 1 2.90 0.12 26.61
N VAL A 2 1.92 0.28 25.73
CA VAL A 2 1.55 -0.80 24.79
C VAL A 2 2.44 -0.68 23.55
N PHE A 3 3.15 -1.74 23.21
CA PHE A 3 4.03 -1.81 22.03
C PHE A 3 3.35 -2.53 20.86
N ILE A 4 3.76 -2.25 19.62
CA ILE A 4 3.21 -2.91 18.43
C ILE A 4 3.49 -4.41 18.51
N LYS A 5 4.69 -4.82 18.95
CA LYS A 5 5.07 -6.22 19.14
C LYS A 5 4.14 -7.00 20.06
N GLU A 6 3.61 -6.40 21.13
CA GLU A 6 2.68 -7.08 22.04
C GLU A 6 1.32 -7.31 21.39
N ILE A 7 0.81 -6.30 20.67
CA ILE A 7 -0.46 -6.42 19.93
C ILE A 7 -0.33 -7.47 18.81
N VAL A 8 0.78 -7.44 18.08
CA VAL A 8 1.12 -8.43 17.05
C VAL A 8 1.18 -9.83 17.63
N GLN A 9 1.92 -10.03 18.73
CA GLN A 9 2.06 -11.35 19.35
C GLN A 9 0.70 -11.88 19.80
N GLN A 10 -0.15 -11.02 20.36
CA GLN A 10 -1.51 -11.40 20.72
C GLN A 10 -2.31 -11.85 19.49
N ALA A 11 -2.26 -11.09 18.40
CA ALA A 11 -2.98 -11.43 17.17
C ALA A 11 -2.47 -12.73 16.51
N LEU A 12 -1.16 -12.97 16.53
CA LEU A 12 -0.55 -14.22 16.06
C LEU A 12 -0.95 -15.41 16.95
N THR A 13 -1.01 -15.21 18.27
CA THR A 13 -1.39 -16.26 19.23
C THR A 13 -2.86 -16.63 19.11
N THR A 14 -3.75 -15.65 18.92
CA THR A 14 -5.19 -15.88 18.80
C THR A 14 -5.62 -16.24 17.38
N GLY A 15 -4.77 -15.99 16.37
CA GLY A 15 -5.15 -16.05 14.97
C GLY A 15 -6.18 -14.99 14.57
N TYR A 16 -6.36 -13.92 15.36
CA TYR A 16 -7.39 -12.90 15.13
C TYR A 16 -6.89 -11.49 15.43
N LEU A 17 -7.13 -10.57 14.49
CA LEU A 17 -6.81 -9.16 14.61
C LEU A 17 -8.09 -8.31 14.58
N SER A 18 -8.48 -7.76 15.74
CA SER A 18 -9.66 -6.89 15.86
C SER A 18 -9.43 -5.52 15.23
N LEU A 19 -10.51 -4.81 14.88
CA LEU A 19 -10.40 -3.42 14.39
C LEU A 19 -9.79 -2.49 15.43
N ALA A 20 -10.06 -2.72 16.72
CA ALA A 20 -9.48 -1.92 17.79
C ALA A 20 -7.95 -2.07 17.84
N ALA A 21 -7.46 -3.32 17.83
CA ALA A 21 -6.03 -3.62 17.79
C ALA A 21 -5.35 -3.04 16.55
N GLN A 22 -6.02 -3.09 15.41
CA GLN A 22 -5.51 -2.57 14.15
C GLN A 22 -5.39 -1.06 14.11
N ASN A 23 -6.41 -0.34 14.61
CA ASN A 23 -6.33 1.12 14.76
C ASN A 23 -5.22 1.49 15.76
N GLN A 24 -5.05 0.70 16.82
CA GLN A 24 -4.00 0.95 17.81
C GLN A 24 -2.60 0.78 17.20
N ILE A 25 -2.36 -0.29 16.42
CA ILE A 25 -1.12 -0.47 15.66
C ILE A 25 -0.90 0.72 14.71
N GLN A 26 -1.94 1.17 14.00
CA GLN A 26 -1.83 2.29 13.07
C GLN A 26 -1.43 3.60 13.77
N VAL A 27 -2.00 3.89 14.95
CA VAL A 27 -1.63 5.06 15.75
C VAL A 27 -0.19 4.95 16.24
N LEU A 28 0.24 3.77 16.68
CA LEU A 28 1.62 3.56 17.15
C LEU A 28 2.64 3.71 16.01
N LEU A 29 2.31 3.23 14.80
CA LEU A 29 3.15 3.40 13.60
C LEU A 29 3.23 4.85 13.11
N GLN A 30 2.30 5.73 13.51
CA GLN A 30 2.37 7.17 13.21
C GLN A 30 3.28 7.93 14.17
N GLY A 31 3.61 7.35 15.33
CA GLY A 31 4.57 7.90 16.28
C GLY A 31 5.98 7.32 16.06
N ASP A 32 6.83 7.45 17.08
CA ASP A 32 8.11 6.76 17.13
C ASP A 32 7.90 5.25 17.39
N TYR A 33 8.42 4.44 16.48
CA TYR A 33 8.48 2.98 16.61
C TYR A 33 9.93 2.52 16.37
N ASP A 34 10.33 1.44 17.05
CA ASP A 34 11.64 0.84 16.85
C ASP A 34 11.62 -0.21 15.72
N SER A 35 12.79 -0.61 15.26
CA SER A 35 13.02 -1.71 14.34
C SER A 35 12.30 -3.01 14.73
N GLU A 36 12.23 -3.35 16.02
CA GLU A 36 11.52 -4.54 16.50
C GLU A 36 10.01 -4.47 16.26
N ASP A 37 9.43 -3.29 16.49
CA ASP A 37 7.99 -3.05 16.29
C ASP A 37 7.63 -3.09 14.80
N LEU A 38 8.53 -2.59 13.94
CA LEU A 38 8.37 -2.69 12.49
C LEU A 38 8.46 -4.16 12.03
N ASP A 39 9.44 -4.92 12.49
CA ASP A 39 9.59 -6.33 12.12
C ASP A 39 8.36 -7.15 12.52
N ALA A 40 7.88 -6.96 13.75
CA ALA A 40 6.65 -7.57 14.23
C ALA A 40 5.46 -7.23 13.33
N TYR A 41 5.31 -5.97 12.94
CA TYR A 41 4.24 -5.57 12.02
C TYR A 41 4.34 -6.26 10.65
N ILE A 42 5.54 -6.38 10.07
CA ILE A 42 5.73 -7.09 8.79
C ILE A 42 5.40 -8.57 8.91
N ILE A 43 5.76 -9.22 10.02
CA ILE A 43 5.36 -10.60 10.32
C ILE A 43 3.83 -10.71 10.37
N LEU A 44 3.16 -9.81 11.08
CA LEU A 44 1.69 -9.77 11.15
C LEU A 44 1.05 -9.64 9.77
N GLN A 45 1.53 -8.74 8.92
CA GLN A 45 0.99 -8.57 7.57
C GLN A 45 1.14 -9.85 6.73
N ARG A 46 2.29 -10.53 6.83
CA ARG A 46 2.49 -11.83 6.15
C ARG A 46 1.52 -12.89 6.65
N ALA A 47 1.32 -13.00 7.96
CA ALA A 47 0.39 -13.96 8.56
C ALA A 47 -1.07 -13.69 8.14
N VAL A 48 -1.46 -12.41 8.02
CA VAL A 48 -2.79 -12.04 7.49
C VAL A 48 -2.94 -12.45 6.02
N VAL A 49 -1.93 -12.19 5.18
CA VAL A 49 -1.94 -12.57 3.75
C VAL A 49 -1.95 -14.08 3.57
N ALA A 50 -1.22 -14.82 4.41
CA ALA A 50 -1.22 -16.29 4.43
C ALA A 50 -2.54 -16.88 4.94
N GLY A 51 -3.37 -16.09 5.63
CA GLY A 51 -4.62 -16.53 6.23
C GLY A 51 -4.48 -17.11 7.64
N ASP A 52 -3.27 -17.11 8.21
CA ASP A 52 -3.00 -17.56 9.59
C ASP A 52 -3.62 -16.62 10.63
N VAL A 53 -3.77 -15.34 10.29
CA VAL A 53 -4.45 -14.35 11.13
C VAL A 53 -5.67 -13.81 10.40
N LYS A 54 -6.86 -14.06 10.95
CA LYS A 54 -8.11 -13.49 10.45
C LYS A 54 -8.25 -12.04 10.93
N GLN A 55 -8.25 -11.13 9.98
CA GLN A 55 -8.50 -9.73 10.23
C GLN A 55 -10.01 -9.46 10.34
N GLU A 56 -10.42 -8.71 11.36
CA GLU A 56 -11.78 -8.20 11.46
C GLU A 56 -12.04 -7.25 10.28
N ALA A 57 -12.97 -7.65 9.41
CA ALA A 57 -13.37 -6.82 8.30
C ALA A 57 -14.07 -5.56 8.84
N ARG A 58 -13.58 -4.39 8.44
CA ARG A 58 -14.37 -3.17 8.56
C ARG A 58 -15.59 -3.39 7.68
N SER A 59 -16.78 -3.52 8.29
CA SER A 59 -18.05 -3.53 7.57
C SER A 59 -18.21 -2.17 6.86
N GLN A 60 -17.55 -1.99 5.72
CA GLN A 60 -17.80 -0.89 4.82
C GLN A 60 -19.12 -1.17 4.10
N LYS A 61 -20.25 -0.84 4.75
CA LYS A 61 -21.44 -0.42 4.00
C LYS A 61 -21.12 0.93 3.33
N ALA A 62 -20.22 0.95 2.33
CA ALA A 62 -20.00 2.07 1.40
C ALA A 62 -18.95 1.76 0.29
N LEU A 63 -18.93 0.56 -0.28
CA LEU A 63 -18.46 0.39 -1.67
C LEU A 63 -19.22 -0.69 -2.47
N LEU A 64 -20.22 -1.33 -1.86
CA LEU A 64 -21.11 -2.27 -2.54
C LEU A 64 -22.53 -1.71 -2.74
N SER A 65 -22.72 -0.39 -2.60
CA SER A 65 -23.96 0.26 -3.03
C SER A 65 -23.74 0.87 -4.43
N SER A 66 -24.32 0.21 -5.44
CA SER A 66 -24.23 0.48 -6.89
C SER A 66 -22.90 -0.02 -7.50
N THR A 67 -22.84 -0.92 -8.49
CA THR A 67 -23.81 -1.30 -9.52
C THR A 67 -23.30 -2.59 -10.18
N GLY A 68 -24.18 -3.57 -10.40
CA GLY A 68 -24.04 -4.34 -11.63
C GLY A 68 -24.34 -3.37 -12.78
N LYS A 69 -23.30 -2.85 -13.46
CA LYS A 69 -23.28 -2.23 -14.82
C LYS A 69 -22.10 -1.25 -15.01
N ASP A 70 -20.84 -1.72 -15.02
CA ASP A 70 -19.67 -0.81 -15.17
C ASP A 70 -18.50 -1.34 -16.03
N ALA A 71 -18.75 -2.27 -16.97
CA ALA A 71 -17.72 -2.65 -17.95
C ALA A 71 -17.35 -1.53 -18.94
N ALA A 72 -18.15 -0.46 -19.04
CA ALA A 72 -17.85 0.70 -19.89
C ALA A 72 -16.99 1.76 -19.17
N SER A 73 -17.05 1.83 -17.84
CA SER A 73 -16.33 2.83 -17.03
C SER A 73 -14.82 2.55 -16.97
N ASN A 74 -14.39 1.28 -17.07
CA ASN A 74 -12.95 0.95 -17.07
C ASN A 74 -12.24 1.27 -18.40
N ILE A 75 -12.89 1.08 -19.56
CA ILE A 75 -12.29 1.29 -20.88
C ILE A 75 -12.08 2.76 -21.17
N LYS A 76 -13.05 3.62 -20.81
CA LYS A 76 -12.92 5.07 -20.98
C LYS A 76 -11.78 5.62 -20.12
N LEU A 77 -11.66 5.13 -18.88
CA LEU A 77 -10.58 5.51 -17.97
C LEU A 77 -9.22 5.02 -18.49
N ALA A 78 -9.13 3.76 -18.92
CA ALA A 78 -7.90 3.19 -19.48
C ALA A 78 -7.42 3.96 -20.72
N TYR A 79 -8.35 4.34 -21.61
CA TYR A 79 -8.01 5.13 -22.81
C TYR A 79 -7.52 6.53 -22.45
N GLN A 80 -8.17 7.20 -21.49
CA GLN A 80 -7.76 8.54 -21.05
C GLN A 80 -6.36 8.52 -20.43
N VAL A 81 -6.07 7.56 -19.55
CA VAL A 81 -4.75 7.40 -18.93
C VAL A 81 -3.68 7.14 -19.99
N ALA A 82 -3.96 6.27 -20.96
CA ALA A 82 -3.02 6.00 -22.05
C ALA A 82 -2.73 7.24 -22.91
N ALA A 83 -3.75 8.05 -23.20
CA ALA A 83 -3.60 9.28 -23.97
C ALA A 83 -2.72 10.32 -23.25
N GLU A 84 -2.89 10.49 -21.94
CA GLU A 84 -2.07 11.41 -21.15
C GLU A 84 -0.61 10.96 -21.08
N ILE A 85 -0.36 9.66 -20.87
CA ILE A 85 1.00 9.09 -20.88
C ILE A 85 1.68 9.30 -22.22
N ALA A 86 0.96 9.09 -23.33
CA ALA A 86 1.50 9.30 -24.67
C ALA A 86 1.86 10.78 -24.92
N CYS A 87 1.04 11.73 -24.47
CA CYS A 87 1.34 13.16 -24.55
C CYS A 87 2.59 13.52 -23.75
N VAL A 88 2.72 13.03 -22.51
CA VAL A 88 3.90 13.30 -21.66
C VAL A 88 5.16 12.71 -22.29
N ALA A 89 5.09 11.48 -22.81
CA ALA A 89 6.21 10.83 -23.50
C ALA A 89 6.63 11.59 -24.76
N ALA A 90 5.67 12.03 -25.58
CA ALA A 90 5.96 12.84 -26.77
C ALA A 90 6.62 14.17 -26.39
N MET A 91 6.08 14.88 -25.39
CA MET A 91 6.69 16.11 -24.88
C MET A 91 8.12 15.88 -24.42
N ALA A 92 8.37 14.84 -23.62
CA ALA A 92 9.70 14.48 -23.14
C ALA A 92 10.69 14.15 -24.27
N LEU A 93 10.23 13.52 -25.35
CA LEU A 93 11.05 13.22 -26.53
C LEU A 93 11.34 14.47 -27.38
N THR A 94 10.42 15.44 -27.41
CA THR A 94 10.58 16.69 -28.17
C THR A 94 11.35 17.78 -27.43
N MET A 95 11.62 17.60 -26.14
CA MET A 95 12.50 18.50 -25.40
C MET A 95 13.95 18.32 -25.90
N PRO A 96 14.66 19.41 -26.29
CA PRO A 96 16.06 19.29 -26.70
C PRO A 96 16.90 18.79 -25.54
N LYS A 97 17.44 17.58 -25.70
CA LYS A 97 18.32 16.92 -24.74
C LYS A 97 19.65 17.69 -24.70
N ASN A 98 19.80 18.64 -23.78
CA ASN A 98 21.10 19.26 -23.51
C ASN A 98 21.94 18.30 -22.65
N THR A 99 22.55 17.32 -23.32
CA THR A 99 23.46 16.36 -22.68
C THR A 99 24.86 16.95 -22.69
N LYS A 100 25.27 17.57 -21.57
CA LYS A 100 26.70 17.64 -21.24
C LYS A 100 27.10 16.25 -20.75
N GLU A 101 27.56 15.42 -21.68
CA GLU A 101 28.16 14.13 -21.38
C GLU A 101 29.43 14.34 -20.55
N TYR A 102 29.34 14.05 -19.26
CA TYR A 102 30.53 13.87 -18.43
C TYR A 102 30.95 12.40 -18.53
N PRO A 103 32.13 12.09 -19.08
CA PRO A 103 32.64 10.73 -19.10
C PRO A 103 33.09 10.38 -17.69
N TYR A 104 32.37 9.45 -17.05
CA TYR A 104 32.89 8.75 -15.89
C TYR A 104 34.11 7.94 -16.33
N LEU A 105 35.30 8.41 -15.97
CA LEU A 105 36.52 7.64 -16.05
C LEU A 105 36.42 6.47 -15.06
N GLY A 106 36.45 5.26 -15.60
CA GLY A 106 36.97 4.11 -14.88
C GLY A 106 38.50 4.14 -14.98
N ALA A 107 39.16 4.22 -13.82
CA ALA A 107 40.52 3.77 -13.57
C ALA A 107 40.63 3.45 -12.09
#